data_AF-A0AAV7QYQ3-F1
#
_entry.id   AF-A0AAV7QYQ3-F1
#
_cell.length_a   1.000
_cell.length_b   1.000
_cell.length_c   1.000
_cell.angle_alpha   90.00
_cell.angle_beta   90.00
_cell.angle_gamma   90.00
#
_symmetry.space_group_name_H-M   'P 1'
#
loop_
_entity.id
_entity.type
_entity.pdbx_description
1 polymer ?
#
loop_
_entity_poly.entity_id
_entity_poly.type
_entity_poly.pdbx_seq_one_letter_code
_entity_poly.pdbx_strand_id
1 'polypeptide(L)'
;MAERRLLWERAAAEPFNETSHGLDANRSSVIRTRTTSNIIKDLEKARISELKKWWEMTLLTKYIENDRVPRGLRTLILPTLGDMDLDLLEEWRTYTAACSLKLMGTLITQAKRRMEEQIKIIENLTKELEGVSNQQEVQQSLEKIEQRIKKEDEIKTRKAHKFYRVKMDYEHSRIYIFACNYDI
;
A
#
# COMPACT_ATOMS: atom_id res chain seq x y z
N MET A 1 29.53 23.77 -9.49
CA MET A 1 28.60 22.85 -8.76
C MET A 1 27.17 23.39 -8.58
N ALA A 2 26.79 24.50 -9.21
CA ALA A 2 25.42 25.04 -9.16
C ALA A 2 24.52 24.61 -10.34
N GLU A 3 25.09 24.09 -11.44
CA GLU A 3 24.34 23.83 -12.68
C GLU A 3 23.59 22.49 -12.74
N ARG A 4 23.89 21.53 -11.85
CA ARG A 4 23.12 20.26 -11.79
C ARG A 4 21.82 20.36 -10.99
N ARG A 5 21.67 21.38 -10.13
CA ARG A 5 20.42 21.63 -9.37
C ARG A 5 19.33 22.27 -10.22
N LEU A 6 19.71 23.13 -11.18
CA LEU A 6 18.78 23.83 -12.08
C LEU A 6 18.16 22.92 -13.17
N LEU A 7 18.79 21.78 -13.50
CA LEU A 7 18.27 20.83 -14.49
C LEU A 7 17.10 19.99 -13.95
N TRP A 8 17.03 19.74 -12.64
CA TRP A 8 15.94 18.98 -12.03
C TRP A 8 14.70 19.85 -11.80
N GLU A 9 14.88 21.13 -11.45
CA GLU A 9 13.77 22.07 -11.30
C GLU A 9 13.10 22.44 -12.63
N ARG A 10 13.86 22.49 -13.74
CA ARG A 10 13.28 22.66 -15.10
C ARG A 10 12.53 21.42 -15.59
N ALA A 11 13.03 20.21 -15.32
CA ALA A 11 12.36 18.98 -15.74
C ALA A 11 11.08 18.67 -14.95
N ALA A 12 10.93 19.22 -13.74
CA ALA A 12 9.73 19.06 -12.90
C ALA A 12 8.59 20.04 -13.25
N ALA A 13 8.86 21.09 -14.04
CA ALA A 13 7.88 22.12 -14.39
C ALA A 13 7.17 21.89 -15.74
N GLU A 14 7.58 20.90 -16.55
CA GLU A 14 7.12 20.74 -17.94
C GLU A 14 5.83 19.93 -18.21
N PRO A 15 5.09 19.31 -17.27
CA PRO A 15 3.77 18.78 -17.61
C PRO A 15 2.60 19.76 -17.34
N PHE A 16 2.86 20.98 -16.84
CA PHE A 16 1.81 21.97 -16.51
C PHE A 16 2.05 23.33 -17.17
N ASN A 17 2.27 23.36 -18.49
CA ASN A 17 2.15 24.61 -19.25
C ASN A 17 1.03 24.48 -20.29
N GLU A 18 -0.05 25.21 -20.00
CA GLU A 18 -1.20 25.40 -20.86
C GLU A 18 -0.75 25.98 -22.20
N THR A 19 -0.91 25.21 -23.28
CA THR A 19 -0.91 25.79 -24.62
C THR A 19 -2.36 25.97 -25.04
N SER A 20 -2.89 27.16 -24.75
CA SER A 20 -4.10 27.69 -25.38
C SER A 20 -3.77 28.09 -26.82
N HIS A 21 -4.09 27.23 -27.78
CA HIS A 21 -4.22 27.61 -29.18
C HIS A 21 -5.48 27.00 -29.79
N GLY A 22 -6.29 27.87 -30.37
CA GLY A 22 -7.16 27.54 -31.49
C GLY A 22 -8.55 27.06 -31.11
N LEU A 23 -9.49 28.00 -31.17
CA LEU A 23 -10.91 27.74 -31.37
C LEU A 23 -11.11 26.83 -32.59
N ASP A 24 -11.43 25.56 -32.36
CA ASP A 24 -12.28 24.80 -33.26
C ASP A 24 -13.52 24.37 -32.48
N ALA A 25 -14.57 25.18 -32.66
CA ALA A 25 -15.92 24.96 -32.17
C ALA A 25 -16.55 23.77 -32.90
N ASN A 26 -16.11 22.54 -32.63
CA ASN A 26 -16.91 21.34 -32.91
C ASN A 26 -16.34 20.09 -32.22
N ARG A 27 -16.65 19.89 -30.94
CA ARG A 27 -16.55 18.55 -30.36
C ARG A 27 -17.70 18.34 -29.40
N SER A 28 -18.79 17.89 -30.00
CA SER A 28 -19.93 17.23 -29.36
C SER A 28 -19.49 16.56 -28.06
N SER A 29 -20.12 16.95 -26.95
CA SER A 29 -19.97 16.32 -25.64
C SER A 29 -20.38 14.85 -25.76
N VAL A 30 -19.44 14.00 -26.14
CA VAL A 30 -19.57 12.56 -26.00
C VAL A 30 -19.52 12.29 -24.50
N ILE A 31 -20.68 12.33 -23.85
CA ILE A 31 -20.90 11.71 -22.56
C ILE A 31 -20.46 10.27 -22.76
N ARG A 32 -19.27 9.92 -22.28
CA ARG A 32 -18.71 8.58 -22.42
C ARG A 32 -19.53 7.69 -21.51
N THR A 33 -20.59 7.10 -22.07
CA THR A 33 -21.45 6.17 -21.33
C THR A 33 -20.58 5.02 -20.83
N ARG A 34 -20.53 4.87 -19.50
CA ARG A 34 -19.71 3.85 -18.86
C ARG A 34 -20.35 2.50 -19.17
N THR A 35 -19.70 1.68 -20.00
CA THR A 35 -20.21 0.35 -20.35
C THR A 35 -20.25 -0.55 -19.11
N THR A 36 -21.27 -1.41 -18.99
CA THR A 36 -21.41 -2.40 -17.89
C THR A 36 -20.12 -3.19 -17.64
N SER A 37 -19.44 -3.63 -18.71
CA SER A 37 -18.13 -4.31 -18.61
C SER A 37 -17.06 -3.48 -17.87
N ASN A 38 -17.04 -2.16 -18.06
CA ASN A 38 -16.06 -1.30 -17.38
C ASN A 38 -16.39 -1.17 -15.89
N ILE A 39 -17.68 -1.05 -15.54
CA ILE A 39 -18.13 -0.99 -14.15
C ILE A 39 -17.78 -2.29 -13.41
N ILE A 40 -18.01 -3.44 -14.04
CA ILE A 40 -17.64 -4.76 -13.49
C ILE A 40 -16.11 -4.87 -13.25
N LYS A 41 -15.29 -4.44 -14.23
CA LYS A 41 -13.82 -4.45 -14.07
C LYS A 41 -13.34 -3.51 -12.96
N ASP A 42 -13.95 -2.34 -12.84
CA ASP A 42 -13.62 -1.38 -11.78
C ASP A 42 -14.03 -1.92 -10.41
N LEU A 43 -15.18 -2.59 -10.32
CA LEU A 43 -15.65 -3.24 -9.10
C LEU A 43 -14.70 -4.38 -8.67
N GLU A 44 -14.28 -5.23 -9.61
CA GLU A 44 -13.31 -6.29 -9.35
C GLU A 44 -11.99 -5.72 -8.79
N LYS A 45 -11.45 -4.68 -9.45
CA LYS A 45 -10.23 -4.00 -9.00
C LYS A 45 -10.41 -3.40 -7.60
N ALA A 46 -11.55 -2.76 -7.34
CA ALA A 46 -11.83 -2.14 -6.06
C ALA A 46 -11.87 -3.18 -4.94
N ARG A 47 -12.59 -4.30 -5.13
CA ARG A 47 -12.69 -5.42 -4.19
C ARG A 47 -11.34 -6.09 -3.92
N ILE A 48 -10.54 -6.37 -4.96
CA ILE A 48 -9.20 -6.94 -4.78
C ILE A 48 -8.29 -5.97 -4.02
N SER A 49 -8.40 -4.67 -4.30
CA SER A 49 -7.63 -3.62 -3.64
C SER A 49 -8.00 -3.46 -2.16
N GLU A 50 -9.29 -3.55 -1.83
CA GLU A 50 -9.82 -3.60 -0.46
C GLU A 50 -9.24 -4.78 0.30
N LEU A 51 -9.35 -6.00 -0.26
CA LEU A 51 -8.84 -7.22 0.34
C LEU A 51 -7.35 -7.15 0.66
N LYS A 52 -6.54 -6.66 -0.29
CA LYS A 52 -5.09 -6.50 -0.10
C LYS A 52 -4.78 -5.55 1.06
N LYS A 53 -5.48 -4.42 1.16
CA LYS A 53 -5.30 -3.47 2.26
C LYS A 53 -5.71 -4.05 3.60
N TRP A 54 -6.81 -4.80 3.64
CA TRP A 54 -7.25 -5.49 4.84
C TRP A 54 -6.19 -6.44 5.37
N TRP A 55 -5.63 -7.30 4.51
CA TRP A 55 -4.53 -8.19 4.89
C TRP A 55 -3.24 -7.47 5.30
N GLU A 56 -2.96 -6.29 4.72
CA GLU A 56 -1.84 -5.45 5.14
C GLU A 56 -2.04 -4.90 6.53
N MET A 57 -3.22 -4.33 6.81
CA MET A 57 -3.58 -3.83 8.13
C MET A 57 -3.53 -4.94 9.17
N THR A 58 -4.15 -6.09 8.89
CA THR A 58 -4.14 -7.24 9.79
C THR A 58 -2.72 -7.69 10.12
N LEU A 59 -1.82 -7.74 9.13
CA LEU A 59 -0.43 -8.10 9.34
C LEU A 59 0.32 -7.05 10.19
N LEU A 60 0.12 -5.75 9.92
CA LEU A 60 0.73 -4.68 10.72
C LEU A 60 0.22 -4.67 12.17
N THR A 61 -1.07 -4.91 12.37
CA THR A 61 -1.66 -5.07 13.70
C THR A 61 -1.01 -6.23 14.45
N LYS A 62 -0.84 -7.39 13.79
CA LYS A 62 -0.15 -8.53 14.40
C LYS A 62 1.29 -8.23 14.78
N TYR A 63 2.00 -7.42 13.99
CA TYR A 63 3.34 -6.97 14.35
C TYR A 63 3.35 -6.11 15.61
N ILE A 64 2.43 -5.13 15.70
CA ILE A 64 2.30 -4.27 16.89
C ILE A 64 1.91 -5.09 18.13
N GLU A 65 0.92 -5.99 18.02
CA GLU A 65 0.48 -6.86 19.14
C GLU A 65 1.58 -7.77 19.70
N ASN A 66 2.66 -7.99 18.95
CA ASN A 66 3.76 -8.86 19.33
C ASN A 66 5.07 -8.08 19.55
N ASP A 67 5.05 -6.74 19.55
CA ASP A 67 6.24 -5.89 19.63
C ASP A 67 7.32 -6.23 18.60
N ARG A 68 6.89 -6.56 17.37
CA ARG A 68 7.78 -7.00 16.29
C ARG A 68 7.88 -5.96 15.19
N VAL A 69 9.11 -5.65 14.79
CA VAL A 69 9.38 -4.79 13.63
C VAL A 69 9.57 -5.67 12.39
N PRO A 70 8.78 -5.49 11.31
CA PRO A 70 8.96 -6.23 10.07
C PRO A 70 10.31 -5.88 9.44
N ARG A 71 10.95 -6.85 8.76
CA ARG A 71 12.30 -6.71 8.18
C ARG A 71 12.49 -5.42 7.37
N GLY A 72 11.49 -5.01 6.57
CA GLY A 72 11.58 -3.79 5.75
C GLY A 72 11.49 -2.47 6.51
N LEU A 73 11.10 -2.49 7.80
CA LEU A 73 11.10 -1.32 8.69
C LEU A 73 12.21 -1.38 9.76
N ARG A 74 13.08 -2.39 9.70
CA ARG A 74 14.27 -2.44 10.56
C ARG A 74 15.31 -1.54 9.94
N THR A 75 15.42 -0.31 10.43
CA THR A 75 16.44 0.64 10.01
C THR A 75 17.71 0.42 10.82
N LEU A 76 18.85 0.50 10.13
CA LEU A 76 20.20 0.43 10.72
C LEU A 76 20.88 1.80 10.71
N ILE A 77 20.07 2.87 10.71
CA ILE A 77 20.61 4.23 10.79
C ILE A 77 21.24 4.34 12.16
N LEU A 78 22.57 4.41 12.23
CA LEU A 78 23.29 4.70 13.46
C LEU A 78 23.54 6.21 13.53
N PRO A 79 23.57 6.80 14.73
CA PRO A 79 24.06 8.16 14.92
C PRO A 79 25.47 8.30 14.35
N THR A 80 25.78 9.47 13.78
CA THR A 80 27.17 9.81 13.37
C THR A 80 28.06 10.18 14.57
N LEU A 81 27.52 10.20 15.79
CA LEU A 81 28.34 10.34 16.99
C LEU A 81 29.21 9.09 17.14
N GLY A 82 30.52 9.30 17.29
CA GLY A 82 31.54 8.24 17.35
C GLY A 82 31.32 7.21 18.46
N ASP A 83 32.11 6.15 18.40
CA ASP A 83 32.18 4.99 19.31
C ASP A 83 30.97 4.82 20.22
N MET A 84 29.92 4.19 19.70
CA MET A 84 28.82 3.72 20.52
C MET A 84 29.25 2.46 21.25
N ASP A 85 29.22 2.50 22.58
CA ASP A 85 29.28 1.30 23.39
C ASP A 85 28.03 0.42 23.18
N LEU A 86 28.08 -0.80 23.72
CA LEU A 86 27.00 -1.77 23.57
C LEU A 86 25.69 -1.28 24.22
N ASP A 87 25.78 -0.49 25.29
CA ASP A 87 24.64 0.02 26.03
C ASP A 87 23.89 1.08 25.22
N LEU A 88 24.61 2.04 24.63
CA LEU A 88 24.04 3.06 23.76
C LEU A 88 23.46 2.46 22.48
N LEU A 89 24.10 1.43 21.92
CA LEU A 89 23.59 0.71 20.75
C LEU A 89 22.25 0.02 21.04
N GLU A 90 22.09 -0.58 22.23
CA GLU A 90 20.84 -1.22 22.63
C GLU A 90 19.73 -0.21 22.91
N GLU A 91 20.06 0.93 23.54
CA GLU A 91 19.11 2.02 23.74
C GLU A 91 18.64 2.59 22.39
N TRP A 92 19.57 2.79 21.45
CA TRP A 92 19.27 3.24 20.09
C TRP A 92 18.35 2.26 19.34
N ARG A 93 18.61 0.96 19.45
CA ARG A 93 17.76 -0.10 18.90
C ARG A 93 16.35 -0.05 19.47
N THR A 94 16.23 0.24 20.77
CA THR A 94 14.93 0.39 21.44
C THR A 94 14.16 1.59 20.89
N TYR A 95 14.79 2.76 20.76
CA TYR A 95 14.15 3.95 20.21
C TYR A 95 13.72 3.77 18.75
N THR A 96 14.59 3.21 17.91
CA THR A 96 14.28 2.94 16.50
C THR A 96 13.14 1.94 16.35
N ALA A 97 13.10 0.89 17.18
CA ALA A 97 11.98 -0.04 17.21
C ALA A 97 10.67 0.64 17.61
N ALA A 98 10.67 1.46 18.66
CA ALA A 98 9.51 2.22 19.11
C ALA A 98 8.97 3.17 18.02
N CYS A 99 9.86 3.86 17.31
CA CYS A 99 9.51 4.70 16.16
C CYS A 99 8.84 3.89 15.04
N SER A 100 9.39 2.71 14.71
CA SER A 100 8.82 1.82 13.71
C SER A 100 7.45 1.28 14.10
N LEU A 101 7.24 0.92 15.37
CA LEU A 101 5.92 0.52 15.88
C LEU A 101 4.90 1.66 15.75
N LYS A 102 5.30 2.87 16.14
CA LYS A 102 4.46 4.08 16.00
C LYS A 102 4.12 4.39 14.54
N LEU A 103 5.09 4.26 13.63
CA LEU A 103 4.88 4.41 12.20
C LEU A 103 3.85 3.39 11.68
N MET A 104 3.96 2.12 12.08
CA MET A 104 2.96 1.11 11.72
C MET A 104 1.55 1.49 12.21
N GLY A 105 1.42 2.02 13.42
CA GLY A 105 0.15 2.55 13.94
C GLY A 105 -0.42 3.66 13.06
N THR A 106 0.41 4.63 12.66
CA THR A 106 0.02 5.71 11.73
C THR A 106 -0.42 5.16 10.37
N LEU A 107 0.31 4.18 9.82
CA LEU A 107 -0.02 3.54 8.55
C LEU A 107 -1.36 2.80 8.62
N ILE A 108 -1.66 2.10 9.72
CA ILE A 108 -2.96 1.45 9.93
C ILE A 108 -4.09 2.48 9.94
N THR A 109 -3.92 3.59 10.67
CA THR A 109 -4.93 4.66 10.73
C THR A 109 -5.19 5.26 9.35
N GLN A 110 -4.14 5.54 8.58
CA GLN A 110 -4.28 6.04 7.21
C GLN A 110 -4.94 5.01 6.29
N ALA A 111 -4.60 3.73 6.44
CA ALA A 111 -5.18 2.64 5.66
C ALA A 111 -6.67 2.46 5.96
N LYS A 112 -7.10 2.58 7.23
CA LYS A 112 -8.52 2.57 7.63
C LYS A 112 -9.32 3.65 6.92
N ARG A 113 -8.84 4.90 6.95
CA ARG A 113 -9.51 6.02 6.26
C ARG A 113 -9.66 5.76 4.76
N ARG A 114 -8.60 5.29 4.10
CA ARG A 114 -8.64 4.94 2.66
C ARG A 114 -9.55 3.75 2.38
N MET A 115 -9.69 2.81 3.31
CA MET A 115 -10.59 1.68 3.18
C MET A 115 -12.04 2.13 3.20
N GLU A 116 -12.41 3.08 4.07
CA GLU A 116 -13.75 3.68 4.08
C GLU A 116 -14.09 4.36 2.75
N GLU A 117 -13.13 5.08 2.15
CA GLU A 117 -13.28 5.66 0.81
C GLU A 117 -13.51 4.57 -0.26
N GLN A 118 -12.78 3.45 -0.17
CA GLN A 118 -12.94 2.33 -1.10
C GLN A 118 -14.27 1.61 -0.95
N ILE A 119 -14.77 1.43 0.28
CA ILE A 119 -16.08 0.83 0.55
C ILE A 119 -17.16 1.67 -0.15
N LYS A 120 -17.11 3.00 -0.05
CA LYS A 120 -18.04 3.90 -0.75
C LYS A 120 -17.97 3.75 -2.28
N ILE A 121 -16.76 3.59 -2.84
CA ILE A 121 -16.59 3.36 -4.28
C ILE A 121 -17.25 2.03 -4.69
N ILE A 122 -17.04 0.97 -3.91
CA ILE A 122 -17.64 -0.34 -4.14
C ILE A 122 -19.16 -0.27 -4.08
N GLU A 123 -19.72 0.41 -3.07
CA GLU A 123 -21.16 0.62 -2.93
C GLU A 123 -21.75 1.36 -4.13
N ASN A 124 -21.09 2.42 -4.59
CA ASN A 124 -21.53 3.19 -5.76
C ASN A 124 -21.49 2.34 -7.04
N LEU A 125 -20.40 1.61 -7.28
CA LEU A 125 -20.28 0.72 -8.44
C LEU A 125 -21.33 -0.41 -8.40
N THR A 126 -21.67 -0.89 -7.21
CA THR A 126 -22.70 -1.92 -7.03
C THR A 126 -24.09 -1.35 -7.37
N LYS A 127 -24.42 -0.15 -6.89
CA LYS A 127 -25.67 0.55 -7.24
C LYS A 127 -25.76 0.88 -8.74
N GLU A 128 -24.65 1.26 -9.37
CA GLU A 128 -24.59 1.47 -10.82
C GLU A 128 -24.95 0.18 -11.60
N LEU A 129 -24.60 -1.00 -11.07
CA LEU A 129 -24.92 -2.29 -11.68
C LEU A 129 -26.36 -2.75 -11.45
N GLU A 130 -26.99 -2.38 -10.33
CA GLU A 130 -28.42 -2.65 -10.06
C GLU A 130 -29.35 -1.98 -11.09
N GLY A 131 -28.93 -0.87 -11.69
CA GLY A 131 -29.68 -0.16 -12.73
C GLY A 131 -29.56 -0.75 -14.15
N VAL A 132 -28.79 -1.83 -14.34
CA VAL A 132 -28.54 -2.41 -15.67
C VAL A 132 -29.64 -3.39 -16.07
N SER A 133 -30.18 -3.29 -17.29
CA SER A 133 -31.28 -4.16 -17.73
C SER A 133 -30.93 -5.66 -17.81
N ASN A 134 -29.67 -6.01 -18.07
CA ASN A 134 -29.22 -7.41 -18.14
C ASN A 134 -28.65 -7.91 -16.80
N GLN A 135 -29.52 -8.05 -15.80
CA GLN A 135 -29.15 -8.47 -14.44
C GLN A 135 -28.51 -9.88 -14.39
N GLN A 136 -28.89 -10.78 -15.29
CA GLN A 136 -28.36 -12.15 -15.31
C GLN A 136 -26.87 -12.20 -15.67
N GLU A 137 -26.44 -11.41 -16.65
CA GLU A 137 -25.03 -11.32 -17.04
C GLU A 137 -24.18 -10.63 -15.95
N VAL A 138 -24.75 -9.63 -15.28
CA VAL A 138 -24.13 -8.96 -14.13
C VAL A 138 -23.92 -9.96 -12.99
N GLN A 139 -24.95 -10.72 -12.63
CA GLN A 139 -24.88 -11.71 -11.55
C GLN A 139 -23.81 -12.78 -11.80
N GLN A 140 -23.77 -13.33 -13.02
CA GLN A 140 -22.72 -14.29 -13.40
C GLN A 140 -21.30 -13.69 -13.31
N SER A 141 -21.17 -12.39 -13.60
CA SER A 141 -19.89 -11.69 -13.50
C SER A 141 -19.48 -11.44 -12.06
N LEU A 142 -20.44 -11.12 -11.17
CA LEU A 142 -20.20 -10.98 -9.74
C LEU A 142 -19.75 -12.30 -9.11
N GLU A 143 -20.41 -13.42 -9.46
CA GLU A 143 -20.01 -14.75 -8.99
C GLU A 143 -18.57 -15.11 -9.42
N LYS A 144 -18.18 -14.76 -10.65
CA LYS A 144 -16.79 -14.93 -11.12
C LYS A 144 -15.80 -14.09 -10.32
N ILE A 145 -16.17 -12.86 -9.96
CA ILE A 145 -15.34 -11.99 -9.11
C ILE A 145 -15.18 -12.62 -7.73
N GLU A 146 -16.27 -13.10 -7.11
CA GLU A 146 -16.21 -13.78 -5.81
C GLU A 146 -15.35 -15.04 -5.83
N GLN A 147 -15.42 -15.85 -6.90
CA GLN A 147 -14.55 -17.01 -7.07
C GLN A 147 -13.07 -16.63 -7.19
N ARG A 148 -12.76 -15.49 -7.82
CA ARG A 148 -11.39 -14.97 -7.89
C ARG A 148 -10.91 -14.42 -6.55
N ILE A 149 -11.80 -13.73 -5.83
CA ILE A 149 -11.54 -13.25 -4.47
C ILE A 149 -11.30 -14.42 -3.53
N LYS A 150 -12.03 -15.54 -3.66
CA LYS A 150 -11.79 -16.78 -2.90
C LYS A 150 -10.36 -17.33 -3.03
N LYS A 151 -9.59 -16.94 -4.06
CA LYS A 151 -8.13 -17.20 -4.12
C LYS A 151 -7.31 -16.38 -3.12
N GLU A 152 -7.97 -15.67 -2.20
CA GLU A 152 -7.43 -14.99 -1.03
C GLU A 152 -6.41 -15.82 -0.25
N ASP A 153 -6.54 -17.14 -0.25
CA ASP A 153 -5.63 -18.06 0.43
C ASP A 153 -4.15 -17.85 0.07
N GLU A 154 -3.84 -17.43 -1.17
CA GLU A 154 -2.48 -17.10 -1.57
C GLU A 154 -1.96 -15.82 -0.88
N ILE A 155 -2.84 -14.82 -0.70
CA ILE A 155 -2.50 -13.59 0.02
C ILE A 155 -2.28 -13.93 1.49
N LYS A 156 -3.22 -14.65 2.10
CA LYS A 156 -3.15 -15.11 3.49
C LYS A 156 -1.87 -15.91 3.75
N THR A 157 -1.58 -16.91 2.92
CA THR A 157 -0.39 -17.76 3.04
C THR A 157 0.88 -16.93 2.96
N ARG A 158 0.99 -16.01 1.99
CA ARG A 158 2.16 -15.12 1.89
C ARG A 158 2.32 -14.20 3.09
N LYS A 159 1.24 -13.65 3.64
CA LYS A 159 1.27 -12.77 4.82
C LYS A 159 1.64 -13.56 6.09
N ALA A 160 1.10 -14.77 6.25
CA ALA A 160 1.46 -15.68 7.32
C ALA A 160 2.95 -16.06 7.26
N HIS A 161 3.46 -16.40 6.07
CA HIS A 161 4.88 -16.70 5.89
C HIS A 161 5.78 -15.50 6.23
N LYS A 162 5.38 -14.28 5.84
CA LYS A 162 6.09 -13.04 6.21
C LYS A 162 6.14 -12.85 7.73
N PHE A 163 5.01 -13.04 8.41
CA PHE A 163 4.95 -12.95 9.87
C PHE A 163 5.82 -14.02 10.54
N TYR A 164 5.73 -15.27 10.08
CA TYR A 164 6.50 -16.38 10.61
C TYR A 164 8.01 -16.13 10.49
N ARG A 165 8.47 -15.65 9.34
CA ARG A 165 9.88 -15.28 9.15
C ARG A 165 10.37 -14.24 10.14
N VAL A 166 9.54 -13.25 10.46
CA VAL A 166 9.87 -12.23 11.46
C VAL A 166 9.86 -12.85 12.86
N LYS A 167 8.86 -13.66 13.19
CA LYS A 167 8.80 -14.42 14.45
C LYS A 167 10.10 -15.23 14.67
N MET A 168 10.55 -15.97 13.66
CA MET A 168 11.79 -16.75 13.74
C MET A 168 13.04 -15.89 13.91
N ASP A 169 13.05 -14.64 13.43
CA ASP A 169 14.18 -13.74 13.67
C ASP A 169 14.26 -13.35 15.15
N TYR A 170 13.12 -13.11 15.79
CA TYR A 170 13.08 -12.76 17.21
C TYR A 170 13.40 -13.97 18.09
N GLU A 171 12.85 -15.15 17.78
CA GLU A 171 13.09 -16.38 18.56
C GLU A 171 14.56 -16.83 18.54
N HIS A 172 15.29 -16.52 17.47
CA HIS A 172 16.69 -16.88 17.33
C HIS A 172 17.64 -15.69 17.50
N SER A 173 17.17 -14.56 18.03
CA SER A 173 17.97 -13.33 18.21
C SER A 173 18.68 -12.84 16.93
N ARG A 174 18.07 -13.07 15.76
CA ARG A 174 18.59 -12.69 14.42
C ARG A 174 18.04 -11.37 13.89
N ILE A 175 17.44 -10.56 14.75
CA ILE A 175 16.80 -9.29 14.38
C ILE A 175 17.81 -8.37 13.67
N TYR A 176 19.06 -8.38 14.15
CA TYR A 176 20.17 -7.53 13.71
C TYR A 176 21.29 -8.28 12.98
N ILE A 177 21.16 -9.59 12.68
CA ILE A 177 22.24 -10.34 12.00
C ILE A 177 22.48 -9.85 10.58
N PHE A 178 21.46 -9.30 9.92
CA PHE A 178 21.62 -8.64 8.62
C PHE A 178 22.40 -7.31 8.71
N ALA A 179 22.63 -6.78 9.92
CA ALA A 179 23.38 -5.55 10.18
C ALA A 179 24.88 -5.77 10.36
N CYS A 180 25.30 -6.96 10.78
CA CYS A 180 26.68 -7.25 11.16
C CYS A 180 27.55 -7.78 10.01
N ASN A 181 27.04 -7.79 8.76
CA ASN A 181 27.83 -8.16 7.57
C ASN A 181 28.43 -6.94 6.85
N TYR A 182 28.38 -5.75 7.46
CA TYR A 182 29.28 -4.67 7.09
C TYR A 182 30.47 -4.77 8.02
N ASP A 183 31.58 -5.28 7.47
CA ASP A 183 32.86 -5.38 8.14
C ASP A 183 33.21 -4.08 8.87
N ILE A 184 33.53 -4.22 10.16
CA ILE A 184 34.36 -3.28 10.92
C ILE A 184 35.81 -3.54 10.52
#